data_AF-A0A5K1JSX0-F1
#
_entry.id   AF-A0A5K1JSX0-F1
#
_cell.length_a   1.000
_cell.length_b   1.000
_cell.length_c   1.000
_cell.angle_alpha   90.00
_cell.angle_beta   90.00
_cell.angle_gamma   90.00
#
_symmetry.space_group_name_H-M   'P 1'
#
loop_
_entity.id
_entity.type
_entity.pdbx_description
1 polymer ?
#
loop_
_entity_poly.entity_id
_entity_poly.type
_entity_poly.pdbx_seq_one_letter_code
_entity_poly.pdbx_strand_id
1 'polypeptide(L)'
;MQPTPAPSSPSRDSPPLRQSSPDAAVVEDHPVEYPDPPQNNGSAPFHVLAALFDRLQNERKPDKRRKLLASWFNKDRERAVYGLKEKNLAKAYIKLIPLGRHDPDAVRLLNWKKPTDKYKTSGDFPTVLYEVVNKRSSVVEGSLTIDDVNEYLDQIAQNMGKSDVQSKILQRIYNRSTPEEQRWIVRIILKDMIISVKENTVFGVFHPDAYDLFNTCSDLKKVAWELYDPHRRLNDEDKAVQLFRAFAPMLCKL
;
A
#
# COMPACT_ATOMS: atom_id res chain seq x y z
N MET A 1 -56.41 19.22 -46.12
CA MET A 1 -56.59 20.37 -45.19
C MET A 1 -57.54 19.94 -44.08
N GLN A 2 -56.99 19.49 -42.95
CA GLN A 2 -57.40 19.72 -41.55
C GLN A 2 -56.92 18.55 -40.67
N PRO A 3 -56.27 18.84 -39.51
CA PRO A 3 -55.60 17.85 -38.66
C PRO A 3 -56.55 17.13 -37.69
N THR A 4 -56.22 15.87 -37.40
CA THR A 4 -56.92 14.98 -36.45
C THR A 4 -56.59 15.37 -34.98
N PRO A 5 -57.58 15.39 -34.06
CA PRO A 5 -57.39 15.83 -32.68
C PRO A 5 -56.69 14.78 -31.79
N ALA A 6 -56.04 15.25 -30.73
CA ALA A 6 -55.30 14.45 -29.75
C ALA A 6 -56.23 13.71 -28.78
N PRO A 7 -55.87 12.50 -28.29
CA PRO A 7 -56.63 11.78 -27.28
C PRO A 7 -56.33 12.26 -25.85
N SER A 8 -57.39 12.27 -25.04
CA SER A 8 -57.53 12.78 -23.67
C SER A 8 -56.71 12.05 -22.61
N SER A 9 -56.32 12.79 -21.56
CA SER A 9 -55.63 12.30 -20.35
C SER A 9 -56.49 11.34 -19.51
N PRO A 10 -55.92 10.27 -18.91
CA PRO A 10 -56.64 9.43 -17.96
C PRO A 10 -56.55 9.96 -16.51
N SER A 11 -57.60 9.63 -15.75
CA SER A 11 -58.01 10.13 -14.44
C SER A 11 -57.04 9.87 -13.29
N ARG A 12 -57.02 10.82 -12.33
CA ARG A 12 -56.45 10.63 -10.98
C ARG A 12 -57.37 9.74 -10.17
N ASP A 13 -56.98 8.50 -9.95
CA ASP A 13 -57.37 7.75 -8.75
C ASP A 13 -56.22 6.81 -8.38
N SER A 14 -55.56 7.10 -7.26
CA SER A 14 -54.55 6.24 -6.64
C SER A 14 -55.03 5.89 -5.23
N PRO A 15 -55.05 4.60 -4.83
CA PRO A 15 -55.35 4.23 -3.45
C PRO A 15 -54.16 4.58 -2.52
N PRO A 16 -54.40 4.82 -1.21
CA PRO A 16 -53.39 5.34 -0.32
C PRO A 16 -52.30 4.29 -0.03
N LEU A 17 -51.05 4.67 -0.26
CA LEU A 17 -49.87 3.92 0.16
C LEU A 17 -49.81 3.84 1.69
N ARG A 18 -49.86 2.62 2.25
CA ARG A 18 -49.45 2.37 3.64
C ARG A 18 -47.99 2.82 3.80
N GLN A 19 -47.77 3.83 4.63
CA GLN A 19 -46.44 4.17 5.14
C GLN A 19 -46.02 3.07 6.12
N SER A 20 -45.36 2.03 5.64
CA SER A 20 -44.44 1.26 6.48
C SER A 20 -43.07 1.91 6.33
N SER A 21 -42.67 2.68 7.33
CA SER A 21 -41.29 3.09 7.53
C SER A 21 -40.42 1.83 7.49
N PRO A 22 -39.36 1.74 6.67
CA PRO A 22 -38.36 0.71 6.88
C PRO A 22 -37.68 1.05 8.20
N ASP A 23 -37.82 0.17 9.19
CA ASP A 23 -36.95 0.18 10.36
C ASP A 23 -35.51 0.28 9.86
N ALA A 24 -34.81 1.34 10.29
CA ALA A 24 -33.40 1.48 10.05
C ALA A 24 -32.74 0.26 10.66
N ALA A 25 -32.35 -0.70 9.81
CA ALA A 25 -31.54 -1.83 10.22
C ALA A 25 -30.31 -1.25 10.93
N VAL A 26 -30.28 -1.41 12.25
CA VAL A 26 -29.09 -1.19 13.05
C VAL A 26 -28.05 -2.08 12.41
N VAL A 27 -27.04 -1.48 11.80
CA VAL A 27 -25.85 -2.21 11.34
C VAL A 27 -25.22 -2.71 12.62
N GLU A 28 -25.52 -3.95 13.00
CA GLU A 28 -24.80 -4.62 14.06
C GLU A 28 -23.36 -4.75 13.56
N ASP A 29 -22.47 -3.96 14.15
CA ASP A 29 -21.04 -4.01 13.95
C ASP A 29 -20.54 -5.32 14.58
N HIS A 30 -20.78 -6.43 13.90
CA HIS A 30 -20.24 -7.72 14.27
C HIS A 30 -18.72 -7.61 14.20
N PRO A 31 -18.00 -7.74 15.33
CA PRO A 31 -16.55 -7.69 15.33
C PRO A 31 -16.06 -8.75 14.35
N VAL A 32 -15.26 -8.33 13.37
CA VAL A 32 -14.61 -9.28 12.46
C VAL A 32 -13.63 -10.09 13.29
N GLU A 33 -14.07 -11.28 13.72
CA GLU A 33 -13.24 -12.20 14.48
C GLU A 33 -12.21 -12.81 13.53
N TYR A 34 -10.94 -12.58 13.85
CA TYR A 34 -9.82 -13.09 13.08
C TYR A 34 -9.30 -14.37 13.75
N PRO A 35 -8.89 -15.40 12.98
CA PRO A 35 -8.24 -16.57 13.57
C PRO A 35 -6.93 -16.17 14.27
N ASP A 36 -6.36 -17.03 15.11
CA ASP A 36 -5.09 -16.69 15.77
C ASP A 36 -4.00 -16.35 14.75
N PRO A 37 -3.18 -15.31 15.00
CA PRO A 37 -2.06 -14.99 14.14
C PRO A 37 -1.09 -16.19 14.14
N PRO A 38 -0.60 -16.64 12.98
CA PRO A 38 0.43 -17.65 12.93
C PRO A 38 1.70 -17.11 13.59
N GLN A 39 2.42 -18.02 14.24
CA GLN A 39 3.67 -17.69 14.89
C GLN A 39 4.75 -17.34 13.84
N ASN A 40 5.23 -16.11 13.90
CA ASN A 40 6.38 -15.68 13.11
C ASN A 40 7.67 -16.19 13.77
N ASN A 41 8.46 -16.98 13.05
CA ASN A 41 9.76 -17.45 13.55
C ASN A 41 10.86 -16.43 13.21
N GLY A 42 10.94 -15.36 14.01
CA GLY A 42 11.96 -14.32 13.91
C GLY A 42 11.71 -13.30 12.80
N SER A 43 12.57 -12.27 12.77
CA SER A 43 12.50 -11.17 11.80
C SER A 43 13.63 -11.28 10.78
N ALA A 44 13.30 -11.27 9.50
CA ALA A 44 14.33 -11.22 8.46
C ALA A 44 14.97 -9.82 8.38
N PRO A 45 16.24 -9.71 8.00
CA PRO A 45 16.86 -8.42 7.71
C PRO A 45 16.16 -7.69 6.56
N PHE A 46 15.95 -6.38 6.71
CA PHE A 46 15.24 -5.57 5.72
C PHE A 46 15.97 -5.47 4.38
N HIS A 47 17.31 -5.49 4.38
CA HIS A 47 18.11 -5.47 3.16
C HIS A 47 17.73 -6.58 2.17
N VAL A 48 17.25 -7.73 2.65
CA VAL A 48 16.83 -8.83 1.77
C VAL A 48 15.51 -8.52 1.08
N LEU A 49 14.58 -7.88 1.79
CA LEU A 49 13.33 -7.39 1.23
C LEU A 49 13.58 -6.24 0.23
N ALA A 50 14.49 -5.31 0.56
CA ALA A 50 14.93 -4.26 -0.37
C ALA A 50 15.51 -4.84 -1.67
N ALA A 51 16.40 -5.83 -1.56
CA ALA A 51 16.97 -6.52 -2.72
C ALA A 51 15.91 -7.27 -3.55
N LEU A 52 14.87 -7.83 -2.92
CA LEU A 52 13.74 -8.42 -3.63
C LEU A 52 13.00 -7.35 -4.45
N PHE A 53 12.68 -6.20 -3.83
CA PHE A 53 12.00 -5.12 -4.53
C PHE A 53 12.79 -4.61 -5.75
N ASP A 54 14.12 -4.52 -5.63
CA ASP A 54 15.00 -4.18 -6.75
C ASP A 54 14.92 -5.16 -7.90
N ARG A 55 14.98 -6.46 -7.58
CA ARG A 55 14.86 -7.51 -8.59
C ARG A 55 13.49 -7.46 -9.26
N LEU A 56 12.42 -7.25 -8.50
CA LEU A 56 11.06 -7.17 -9.04
C LEU A 56 10.84 -5.95 -9.94
N GLN A 57 11.36 -4.79 -9.54
CA GLN A 57 11.27 -3.56 -10.34
C GLN A 57 11.96 -3.71 -11.70
N ASN A 58 13.12 -4.39 -11.73
CA ASN A 58 13.92 -4.54 -12.95
C ASN A 58 13.57 -5.79 -13.79
N GLU A 59 12.94 -6.81 -13.20
CA GLU A 59 12.55 -8.02 -13.92
C GLU A 59 11.40 -7.71 -14.87
N ARG A 60 11.54 -8.07 -16.14
CA ARG A 60 10.50 -7.86 -17.17
C ARG A 60 9.68 -9.11 -17.46
N LYS A 61 10.15 -10.29 -17.04
CA LYS A 61 9.50 -11.58 -17.30
C LYS A 61 8.55 -11.95 -16.15
N PRO A 62 7.24 -12.15 -16.43
CA PRO A 62 6.25 -12.42 -15.39
C PRO A 62 6.53 -13.72 -14.60
N ASP A 63 7.02 -14.78 -15.25
CA ASP A 63 7.33 -16.05 -14.57
C ASP A 63 8.49 -15.94 -13.59
N LYS A 64 9.50 -15.14 -13.93
CA LYS A 64 10.63 -14.87 -13.03
C LYS A 64 10.19 -14.03 -11.82
N ARG A 65 9.29 -13.05 -12.03
CA ARG A 65 8.67 -12.31 -10.92
C ARG A 65 7.94 -13.25 -9.96
N ARG A 66 7.13 -14.18 -10.50
CA ARG A 66 6.44 -15.20 -9.68
C ARG A 66 7.41 -16.03 -8.84
N LYS A 67 8.53 -16.47 -9.42
CA LYS A 67 9.57 -17.22 -8.69
C LYS A 67 10.26 -16.39 -7.61
N LEU A 68 10.57 -15.13 -7.88
CA LEU A 68 11.17 -14.23 -6.90
C LEU A 68 10.24 -13.97 -5.72
N LEU A 69 8.96 -13.77 -6.00
CA LEU A 69 7.91 -13.63 -5.00
C LEU A 69 7.73 -14.91 -4.17
N ALA A 70 7.80 -16.09 -4.80
CA ALA A 70 7.63 -17.39 -4.14
C ALA A 70 8.68 -17.66 -3.07
N SER A 71 9.87 -17.10 -3.25
CA SER A 71 10.98 -17.28 -2.33
C SER A 71 10.85 -16.49 -1.02
N TRP A 72 9.82 -15.65 -0.84
CA TRP A 72 9.87 -14.61 0.21
C TRP A 72 8.58 -14.36 1.01
N PHE A 73 7.42 -14.91 0.65
CA PHE A 73 6.18 -14.47 1.29
C PHE A 73 6.07 -14.84 2.77
N ASN A 74 6.12 -13.80 3.61
CA ASN A 74 5.39 -13.70 4.86
C ASN A 74 4.94 -12.25 5.12
N LYS A 75 3.83 -12.16 5.87
CA LYS A 75 2.80 -11.12 6.05
C LYS A 75 3.16 -9.64 6.20
N ASP A 76 2.20 -8.79 5.77
CA ASP A 76 1.92 -7.45 6.33
C ASP A 76 0.47 -7.02 5.97
N ARG A 77 -0.29 -6.35 6.87
CA ARG A 77 -1.61 -5.76 6.57
C ARG A 77 -1.85 -4.42 7.28
N GLU A 78 -2.53 -3.54 6.54
CA GLU A 78 -3.27 -2.36 7.00
C GLU A 78 -2.38 -1.26 7.55
N ARG A 79 -1.51 -0.80 6.65
CA ARG A 79 -0.76 0.42 6.90
C ARG A 79 -1.66 1.64 6.74
N ALA A 80 -1.87 2.31 7.86
CA ALA A 80 -2.43 3.64 7.95
C ALA A 80 -1.72 4.60 6.97
N VAL A 81 -2.38 5.72 6.65
CA VAL A 81 -1.73 6.77 5.85
C VAL A 81 -0.56 7.32 6.69
N TYR A 82 0.66 7.32 6.17
CA TYR A 82 1.83 7.80 6.94
C TYR A 82 1.89 9.32 7.09
N GLY A 83 1.05 10.05 6.36
CA GLY A 83 0.92 11.51 6.44
C GLY A 83 2.15 12.29 5.94
N LEU A 84 3.14 11.62 5.37
CA LEU A 84 4.34 12.22 4.81
C LEU A 84 4.21 12.35 3.29
N LYS A 85 4.43 13.58 2.80
CA LYS A 85 4.54 13.88 1.37
C LYS A 85 5.98 14.21 1.01
N GLU A 86 6.31 14.13 -0.28
CA GLU A 86 7.65 14.33 -0.83
C GLU A 86 8.28 15.64 -0.36
N LYS A 87 7.50 16.72 -0.29
CA LYS A 87 8.00 18.02 0.20
C LYS A 87 8.43 17.99 1.67
N ASN A 88 7.72 17.25 2.52
CA ASN A 88 8.05 17.13 3.93
C ASN A 88 9.23 16.18 4.14
N LEU A 89 9.28 15.08 3.37
CA LEU A 89 10.43 14.19 3.34
C LEU A 89 11.70 14.93 2.88
N ALA A 90 11.62 15.73 1.81
CA ALA A 90 12.75 16.53 1.35
C ALA A 90 13.29 17.45 2.45
N LYS A 91 12.41 18.17 3.16
CA LYS A 91 12.80 19.03 4.28
C LYS A 91 13.42 18.24 5.44
N ALA A 92 12.86 17.08 5.77
CA ALA A 92 13.40 16.21 6.80
C ALA A 92 14.82 15.77 6.42
N TYR A 93 15.02 15.21 5.22
CA TYR A 93 16.33 14.76 4.77
C TYR A 93 17.37 15.88 4.65
N ILE A 94 16.98 17.09 4.23
CA ILE A 94 17.88 18.27 4.25
C ILE A 94 18.36 18.57 5.67
N LYS A 95 17.46 18.50 6.67
CA LYS A 95 17.80 18.70 8.09
C LYS A 95 18.65 17.56 8.65
N LEU A 96 18.43 16.33 8.18
CA LEU A 96 19.16 15.13 8.63
C LEU A 96 20.60 15.07 8.09
N ILE A 97 20.82 15.51 6.85
CA ILE A 97 22.13 15.47 6.15
C ILE A 97 22.89 16.80 6.26
N PRO A 98 22.64 17.59 7.32
CA PRO A 98 22.83 19.05 7.41
C PRO A 98 23.16 19.79 6.09
N LEU A 99 22.25 19.74 5.11
CA LEU A 99 22.46 20.44 3.83
C LEU A 99 22.08 21.92 3.97
N GLY A 100 22.92 22.80 3.43
CA GLY A 100 22.63 24.21 3.30
C GLY A 100 21.43 24.43 2.37
N ARG A 101 20.63 25.47 2.65
CA ARG A 101 19.43 25.79 1.84
C ARG A 101 19.73 26.03 0.35
N HIS A 102 20.96 26.46 0.05
CA HIS A 102 21.44 26.77 -1.30
C HIS A 102 22.29 25.64 -1.91
N ASP A 103 22.50 24.53 -1.19
CA ASP A 103 23.28 23.42 -1.73
C ASP A 103 22.57 22.81 -2.95
N PRO A 104 23.32 22.45 -4.00
CA PRO A 104 22.74 21.85 -5.20
C PRO A 104 21.85 20.64 -4.89
N ASP A 105 22.24 19.82 -3.91
CA ASP A 105 21.49 18.63 -3.52
C ASP A 105 20.23 18.96 -2.69
N ALA A 106 20.24 20.02 -1.88
CA ALA A 106 19.04 20.50 -1.17
C ALA A 106 18.01 21.08 -2.15
N VAL A 107 18.47 21.91 -3.09
CA VAL A 107 17.64 22.46 -4.17
C VAL A 107 17.07 21.34 -5.04
N ARG A 108 17.86 20.30 -5.31
CA ARG A 108 17.46 19.11 -6.07
C ARG A 108 16.37 18.30 -5.35
N LEU A 109 16.50 18.06 -4.05
CA LEU A 109 15.48 17.37 -3.24
C LEU A 109 14.14 18.15 -3.23
N LEU A 110 14.20 19.48 -3.10
CA LEU A 110 13.00 20.32 -3.10
C LEU A 110 12.34 20.41 -4.48
N ASN A 111 13.13 20.38 -5.56
CA ASN A 111 12.67 20.50 -6.94
C ASN A 111 12.78 19.18 -7.72
N TRP A 112 12.53 18.05 -7.07
CA TRP A 112 12.69 16.70 -7.63
C TRP A 112 11.93 16.44 -8.94
N LYS A 113 10.84 17.18 -9.18
CA LYS A 113 10.01 17.10 -10.41
C LYS A 113 10.64 17.76 -11.63
N LYS A 114 11.54 18.73 -11.44
CA LYS A 114 12.11 19.49 -12.56
C LYS A 114 13.27 18.70 -13.19
N PRO A 115 13.21 18.39 -14.49
CA PRO A 115 14.37 17.90 -15.21
C PRO A 115 15.47 18.98 -15.15
N THR A 116 16.71 18.57 -14.97
CA THR A 116 17.87 19.48 -15.02
C THR A 116 18.86 18.85 -15.99
N ASP A 117 19.61 19.63 -16.77
CA ASP A 117 20.59 19.08 -17.74
C ASP A 117 21.61 18.11 -17.12
N LYS A 118 21.89 18.28 -15.82
CA LYS A 118 22.77 17.39 -15.04
C LYS A 118 22.10 16.07 -14.60
N TYR A 119 20.77 15.99 -14.56
CA TYR A 119 20.03 14.87 -13.96
C TYR A 119 18.97 14.35 -14.93
N LYS A 120 19.25 13.20 -15.56
CA LYS A 120 18.28 12.50 -16.43
C LYS A 120 17.06 11.98 -15.67
N THR A 121 17.22 11.70 -14.38
CA THR A 121 16.17 11.18 -13.50
C THR A 121 15.33 12.32 -12.94
N SER A 122 14.10 12.50 -13.40
CA SER A 122 13.17 13.51 -12.87
C SER A 122 11.76 12.95 -12.77
N GLY A 123 10.97 13.46 -11.82
CA GLY A 123 9.60 12.97 -11.61
C GLY A 123 9.49 11.71 -10.74
N ASP A 124 10.55 11.28 -10.07
CA ASP A 124 10.53 10.15 -9.11
C ASP A 124 11.37 10.47 -7.86
N PHE A 125 10.72 11.02 -6.83
CA PHE A 125 11.37 11.50 -5.61
C PHE A 125 12.26 10.46 -4.91
N PRO A 126 11.83 9.20 -4.67
CA PRO A 126 12.67 8.18 -4.06
C PRO A 126 14.01 7.98 -4.76
N THR A 127 14.05 8.03 -6.09
CA THR A 127 15.31 7.87 -6.84
C THR A 127 16.19 9.11 -6.74
N VAL A 128 15.60 10.32 -6.73
CA VAL A 128 16.35 11.56 -6.44
C VAL A 128 16.97 11.52 -5.05
N LEU A 129 16.23 11.01 -4.07
CA LEU A 129 16.71 10.88 -2.70
C LEU A 129 17.90 9.92 -2.62
N TYR A 130 17.81 8.76 -3.27
CA TYR A 130 18.91 7.81 -3.39
C TYR A 130 20.17 8.46 -3.96
N GLU A 131 20.07 9.21 -5.06
CA GLU A 131 21.22 9.92 -5.66
C GLU A 131 21.90 10.87 -4.68
N VAL A 132 21.14 11.54 -3.81
CA VAL A 132 21.67 12.50 -2.82
C VAL A 132 22.28 11.80 -1.61
N VAL A 133 21.61 10.77 -1.10
CA VAL A 133 22.03 10.00 0.08
C VAL A 133 23.26 9.15 -0.27
N ASN A 134 23.31 8.52 -1.44
CA ASN A 134 24.40 7.66 -1.87
C ASN A 134 25.76 8.40 -1.95
N LYS A 135 25.76 9.71 -2.23
CA LYS A 135 26.97 10.54 -2.23
C LYS A 135 27.58 10.76 -0.83
N ARG A 136 26.81 10.52 0.24
CA ARG A 136 27.14 10.96 1.61
C ARG A 136 27.00 9.88 2.67
N SER A 137 26.28 8.81 2.36
CA SER A 137 26.07 7.71 3.29
C SER A 137 27.39 7.03 3.61
N SER A 138 27.67 6.87 4.90
CA SER A 138 28.75 6.03 5.41
C SER A 138 28.28 4.60 5.73
N VAL A 139 26.97 4.34 5.69
CA VAL A 139 26.38 3.03 5.98
C VAL A 139 26.53 2.13 4.77
N VAL A 140 27.40 1.12 4.88
CA VAL A 140 27.66 0.10 3.85
C VAL A 140 26.71 -1.07 3.99
N GLU A 141 26.40 -1.48 5.23
CA GLU A 141 25.48 -2.59 5.54
C GLU A 141 24.37 -2.12 6.47
N GLY A 142 23.13 -2.46 6.10
CA GLY A 142 21.92 -2.13 6.87
C GLY A 142 21.77 -3.04 8.09
N SER A 143 21.37 -2.47 9.22
CA SER A 143 21.14 -3.20 10.48
C SER A 143 19.66 -3.30 10.86
N LEU A 144 18.75 -2.90 9.96
CA LEU A 144 17.32 -2.92 10.21
C LEU A 144 16.73 -4.29 9.89
N THR A 145 15.88 -4.79 10.78
CA THR A 145 14.99 -5.92 10.51
C THR A 145 13.67 -5.44 9.91
N ILE A 146 12.88 -6.36 9.36
CA ILE A 146 11.52 -6.03 8.88
C ILE A 146 10.66 -5.49 10.04
N ASP A 147 10.78 -6.07 11.23
CA ASP A 147 10.03 -5.61 12.40
C ASP A 147 10.46 -4.23 12.87
N ASP A 148 11.77 -3.92 12.83
CA ASP A 148 12.26 -2.55 13.11
C ASP A 148 11.63 -1.54 12.15
N VAL A 149 11.59 -1.87 10.85
CA VAL A 149 11.03 -0.98 9.84
C VAL A 149 9.52 -0.82 10.05
N ASN A 150 8.80 -1.91 10.33
CA ASN A 150 7.37 -1.87 10.65
C ASN A 150 7.09 -0.98 11.86
N GLU A 151 7.82 -1.18 12.96
CA GLU A 151 7.69 -0.39 14.18
C GLU A 151 7.95 1.11 13.93
N TYR A 152 8.96 1.46 13.12
CA TYR A 152 9.19 2.86 12.76
C TYR A 152 8.08 3.43 11.86
N LEU A 153 7.56 2.65 10.93
CA LEU A 153 6.44 3.04 10.07
C LEU A 153 5.15 3.27 10.89
N ASP A 154 4.90 2.41 11.88
CA ASP A 154 3.78 2.54 12.81
C ASP A 154 3.92 3.78 13.69
N GLN A 155 5.11 4.03 14.24
CA GLN A 155 5.38 5.28 14.98
C GLN A 155 5.18 6.53 14.11
N ILE A 156 5.55 6.49 12.82
CA ILE A 156 5.31 7.60 11.89
C ILE A 156 3.81 7.82 11.70
N ALA A 157 3.04 6.75 11.53
CA ALA A 157 1.59 6.81 11.35
C ALA A 157 0.87 7.32 12.60
N GLN A 158 1.24 6.83 13.79
CA GLN A 158 0.68 7.26 15.08
C GLN A 158 0.98 8.73 15.39
N ASN A 159 2.10 9.25 14.88
CA ASN A 159 2.54 10.64 15.09
C ASN A 159 2.27 11.55 13.88
N MET A 160 1.19 11.28 13.15
CA MET A 160 0.77 12.11 12.02
C MET A 160 0.65 13.59 12.42
N GLY A 161 1.23 14.49 11.62
CA GLY A 161 1.22 15.94 11.86
C GLY A 161 2.30 16.44 12.83
N LYS A 162 2.96 15.55 13.59
CA LYS A 162 4.06 15.92 14.51
C LYS A 162 5.42 15.84 13.80
N SER A 163 5.70 16.84 12.96
CA SER A 163 6.89 16.87 12.10
C SER A 163 8.22 16.66 12.84
N ASP A 164 8.37 17.15 14.08
CA ASP A 164 9.60 16.98 14.85
C ASP A 164 9.83 15.54 15.32
N VAL A 165 8.76 14.85 15.72
CA VAL A 165 8.82 13.43 16.13
C VAL A 165 9.11 12.56 14.91
N GLN A 166 8.40 12.80 13.80
CA GLN A 166 8.63 12.10 12.53
C GLN A 166 10.07 12.30 12.03
N SER A 167 10.64 13.51 12.19
CA SER A 167 12.04 13.78 11.82
C SER A 167 13.03 12.96 12.66
N LYS A 168 12.78 12.78 13.97
CA LYS A 168 13.61 11.93 14.83
C LYS A 168 13.53 10.45 14.45
N ILE A 169 12.36 9.97 14.06
CA ILE A 169 12.19 8.58 13.59
C ILE A 169 12.95 8.38 12.27
N LEU A 170 12.80 9.31 11.31
CA LEU A 170 13.56 9.29 10.06
C LEU A 170 15.08 9.36 10.29
N GLN A 171 15.54 10.07 11.33
CA GLN A 171 16.95 10.08 11.71
C GLN A 171 17.46 8.70 12.14
N ARG A 172 16.66 7.95 12.90
CA ARG A 172 17.01 6.58 13.31
C ARG A 172 17.11 5.65 12.11
N ILE A 173 16.17 5.76 11.17
CA ILE A 173 16.21 5.03 9.90
C ILE A 173 17.48 5.39 9.13
N TYR A 174 17.75 6.70 8.94
CA TYR A 174 18.90 7.20 8.18
C TYR A 174 20.24 6.65 8.70
N ASN A 175 20.42 6.57 10.02
CA ASN A 175 21.67 6.13 10.64
C ASN A 175 21.89 4.61 10.58
N ARG A 176 20.85 3.81 10.34
CA ARG A 176 20.88 2.33 10.42
C ARG A 176 20.65 1.62 9.08
N SER A 177 20.37 2.36 8.02
CA SER A 177 20.00 1.81 6.72
C SER A 177 20.84 2.39 5.58
N THR A 178 21.08 1.55 4.58
CA THR A 178 21.78 1.88 3.34
C THR A 178 20.94 2.83 2.46
N PRO A 179 21.54 3.53 1.49
CA PRO A 179 20.81 4.37 0.55
C PRO A 179 19.70 3.61 -0.19
N GLU A 180 19.96 2.34 -0.54
CA GLU A 180 19.02 1.44 -1.21
C GLU A 180 17.79 1.16 -0.33
N GLU A 181 18.01 0.81 0.93
CA GLU A 181 16.94 0.58 1.90
C GLU A 181 16.13 1.86 2.15
N GLN A 182 16.78 3.02 2.27
CA GLN A 182 16.09 4.30 2.43
C GLN A 182 15.19 4.63 1.23
N ARG A 183 15.64 4.32 0.00
CA ARG A 183 14.83 4.47 -1.21
C ARG A 183 13.54 3.65 -1.10
N TRP A 184 13.65 2.38 -0.69
CA TRP A 184 12.50 1.49 -0.55
C TRP A 184 11.58 1.89 0.61
N ILE A 185 12.12 2.30 1.76
CA ILE A 185 11.33 2.81 2.89
C ILE A 185 10.54 4.05 2.47
N VAL A 186 11.15 4.97 1.72
CA VAL A 186 10.44 6.15 1.21
C VAL A 186 9.36 5.80 0.19
N ARG A 187 9.59 4.80 -0.68
CA ARG A 187 8.53 4.27 -1.57
C ARG A 187 7.36 3.69 -0.79
N ILE A 188 7.63 2.96 0.29
CA ILE A 188 6.61 2.43 1.20
C ILE A 188 5.82 3.59 1.83
N ILE A 189 6.50 4.61 2.36
CA ILE A 189 5.87 5.78 2.98
C ILE A 189 4.98 6.53 1.99
N LEU A 190 5.44 6.72 0.75
CA LEU A 190 4.70 7.40 -0.31
C LEU A 190 3.61 6.52 -0.94
N LYS A 191 3.55 5.23 -0.58
CA LYS A 191 2.68 4.21 -1.19
C LYS A 191 2.88 4.10 -2.72
N ASP A 192 4.11 4.31 -3.18
CA ASP A 192 4.49 4.28 -4.60
C ASP A 192 5.68 3.33 -4.84
N MET A 193 5.37 2.03 -4.82
CA MET A 193 6.37 0.96 -4.91
C MET A 193 6.93 0.74 -6.32
N ILE A 194 6.17 1.03 -7.38
CA ILE A 194 6.55 0.82 -8.81
C ILE A 194 7.18 -0.57 -9.08
N ILE A 195 6.85 -1.61 -8.30
CA ILE A 195 7.41 -2.95 -8.46
C ILE A 195 6.76 -3.75 -9.59
N SER A 196 5.79 -3.18 -10.31
CA SER A 196 5.11 -3.79 -11.47
C SER A 196 4.54 -5.21 -11.21
N VAL A 197 4.20 -5.49 -9.95
CA VAL A 197 3.57 -6.74 -9.52
C VAL A 197 2.10 -6.45 -9.21
N LYS A 198 1.20 -7.23 -9.80
CA LYS A 198 -0.23 -7.18 -9.50
C LYS A 198 -0.55 -8.07 -8.30
N GLU A 199 -1.58 -7.70 -7.54
CA GLU A 199 -2.06 -8.48 -6.38
C GLU A 199 -2.35 -9.95 -6.73
N ASN A 200 -2.96 -10.24 -7.89
CA ASN A 200 -3.23 -11.62 -8.32
C ASN A 200 -1.95 -12.45 -8.46
N THR A 201 -0.82 -11.81 -8.80
CA THR A 201 0.47 -12.50 -8.90
C THR A 201 1.02 -12.83 -7.52
N VAL A 202 0.79 -11.94 -6.54
CA VAL A 202 1.12 -12.18 -5.14
C VAL A 202 0.25 -13.30 -4.58
N PHE A 203 -1.07 -13.21 -4.76
CA PHE A 203 -2.01 -14.22 -4.28
C PHE A 203 -1.75 -15.60 -4.86
N GLY A 204 -1.57 -15.72 -6.18
CA GLY A 204 -1.32 -17.02 -6.82
C GLY A 204 -0.02 -17.71 -6.38
N VAL A 205 0.90 -16.96 -5.79
CA VAL A 205 2.14 -17.51 -5.22
C VAL A 205 2.00 -17.77 -3.72
N PHE A 206 1.24 -16.93 -3.01
CA PHE A 206 0.97 -17.07 -1.59
C PHE A 206 0.09 -18.29 -1.30
N HIS A 207 -1.06 -18.40 -1.97
CA HIS A 207 -2.01 -19.49 -1.78
C HIS A 207 -2.99 -19.60 -2.96
N PRO A 208 -3.33 -20.80 -3.46
CA PRO A 208 -4.24 -20.95 -4.61
C PRO A 208 -5.62 -20.32 -4.38
N ASP A 209 -6.18 -20.46 -3.18
CA ASP A 209 -7.48 -19.87 -2.81
C ASP A 209 -7.41 -18.38 -2.36
N ALA A 210 -6.22 -17.76 -2.31
CA ALA A 210 -6.11 -16.39 -1.79
C ALA A 210 -6.84 -15.35 -2.64
N TYR A 211 -6.87 -15.56 -3.96
CA TYR A 211 -7.58 -14.66 -4.87
C TYR A 211 -9.09 -14.71 -4.64
N ASP A 212 -9.64 -15.91 -4.49
CA ASP A 212 -11.08 -16.11 -4.27
C ASP A 212 -11.52 -15.49 -2.94
N LEU A 213 -10.77 -15.77 -1.86
CA LEU A 213 -11.06 -15.20 -0.55
C LEU A 213 -10.98 -13.67 -0.56
N PHE A 214 -9.96 -13.10 -1.22
CA PHE A 214 -9.81 -11.66 -1.29
C PHE A 214 -10.93 -10.97 -2.07
N ASN A 215 -11.40 -11.53 -3.19
CA ASN A 215 -12.51 -10.94 -3.95
C ASN A 215 -13.79 -10.85 -3.12
N THR A 216 -13.98 -11.82 -2.23
CA THR A 216 -15.17 -11.98 -1.42
C THR A 216 -15.19 -11.08 -0.19
N CYS A 217 -14.04 -10.84 0.45
CA CYS A 217 -13.97 -10.07 1.69
C CYS A 217 -13.14 -8.78 1.63
N SER A 218 -12.43 -8.53 0.52
CA SER A 218 -11.49 -7.39 0.34
C SER A 218 -10.54 -7.18 1.52
N ASP A 219 -10.25 -8.25 2.25
CA ASP A 219 -9.53 -8.24 3.51
C ASP A 219 -8.27 -9.11 3.38
N LEU A 220 -7.11 -8.45 3.35
CA LEU A 220 -5.81 -9.12 3.21
C LEU A 220 -5.34 -9.92 4.44
N LYS A 221 -5.83 -9.67 5.67
CA LYS A 221 -5.31 -10.33 6.91
C LYS A 221 -6.16 -11.50 7.22
N LYS A 222 -7.44 -11.44 6.86
CA LYS A 222 -8.23 -12.64 6.73
C LYS A 222 -7.55 -13.61 5.76
N VAL A 223 -7.20 -13.15 4.56
CA VAL A 223 -6.43 -13.97 3.59
C VAL A 223 -5.13 -14.48 4.19
N ALA A 224 -4.29 -13.60 4.74
CA ALA A 224 -2.99 -13.98 5.25
C ALA A 224 -3.07 -14.90 6.49
N TRP A 225 -4.08 -14.75 7.35
CA TRP A 225 -4.23 -15.50 8.60
C TRP A 225 -4.95 -16.82 8.41
N GLU A 226 -5.94 -16.89 7.54
CA GLU A 226 -6.63 -18.15 7.23
C GLU A 226 -5.79 -19.05 6.32
N LEU A 227 -5.07 -18.46 5.36
CA LEU A 227 -4.35 -19.17 4.30
C LEU A 227 -2.83 -19.11 4.47
N TYR A 228 -2.35 -18.97 5.70
CA TYR A 228 -0.91 -18.99 5.98
C TYR A 228 -0.26 -20.35 5.62
N ASP A 229 -1.04 -21.43 5.69
CA ASP A 229 -0.64 -22.77 5.26
C ASP A 229 -1.01 -22.96 3.78
N PRO A 230 -0.02 -23.09 2.87
CA PRO A 230 -0.25 -23.30 1.43
C PRO A 230 -1.02 -24.59 1.08
N HIS A 231 -1.13 -25.54 2.00
CA HIS A 231 -1.80 -26.82 1.79
C HIS A 231 -3.25 -26.83 2.25
N ARG A 232 -3.64 -25.90 3.13
CA ARG A 232 -5.04 -25.73 3.54
C ARG A 232 -5.88 -25.36 2.32
N ARG A 233 -7.15 -25.76 2.28
CA ARG A 233 -8.09 -25.31 1.24
C ARG A 233 -9.34 -24.76 1.90
N LEU A 234 -9.95 -23.77 1.27
CA LEU A 234 -11.23 -23.23 1.71
C LEU A 234 -12.38 -24.09 1.20
N ASN A 235 -13.44 -24.18 2.00
CA ASN A 235 -14.71 -24.76 1.55
C ASN A 235 -15.44 -23.76 0.64
N ASP A 236 -16.40 -24.25 -0.15
CA ASP A 236 -17.16 -23.41 -1.08
C ASP A 236 -17.93 -22.28 -0.37
N GLU A 237 -18.37 -22.51 0.87
CA GLU A 237 -19.06 -21.51 1.70
C GLU A 237 -18.15 -20.36 2.14
N ASP A 238 -16.86 -20.65 2.39
CA ASP A 238 -15.87 -19.64 2.80
C ASP A 238 -15.45 -18.74 1.62
N LYS A 239 -15.67 -19.21 0.40
CA LYS A 239 -15.43 -18.48 -0.85
C LYS A 239 -16.63 -17.64 -1.28
N ALA A 240 -17.81 -17.84 -0.68
CA ALA A 240 -19.04 -17.13 -1.03
C ALA A 240 -19.16 -15.75 -0.34
N VAL A 241 -19.82 -14.80 -0.99
CA VAL A 241 -20.08 -13.45 -0.45
C VAL A 241 -20.88 -13.55 0.84
N GLN A 242 -20.35 -12.95 1.91
CA GLN A 242 -20.98 -12.94 3.24
C GLN A 242 -21.60 -11.59 3.52
N LEU A 243 -22.75 -11.60 4.19
CA LEU A 243 -23.45 -10.38 4.60
C LEU A 243 -22.54 -9.54 5.52
N PHE A 244 -22.63 -8.22 5.40
CA PHE A 244 -21.83 -7.24 6.16
C PHE A 244 -20.31 -7.28 5.90
N ARG A 245 -19.86 -7.94 4.82
CA ARG A 245 -18.47 -7.86 4.36
C ARG A 245 -18.37 -7.10 3.04
N ALA A 246 -17.35 -6.24 2.95
CA ALA A 246 -17.03 -5.57 1.70
C ALA A 246 -16.52 -6.60 0.67
N PHE A 247 -17.01 -6.51 -0.55
CA PHE A 247 -16.56 -7.33 -1.68
C PHE A 247 -16.17 -6.41 -2.85
N ALA A 248 -15.35 -6.91 -3.76
CA ALA A 248 -14.90 -6.13 -4.90
C ALA A 248 -16.09 -5.85 -5.87
N PRO A 249 -16.41 -4.59 -6.19
CA PRO A 249 -17.49 -4.28 -7.12
C PRO A 249 -17.16 -4.77 -8.53
N MET A 250 -18.18 -5.18 -9.30
CA MET A 250 -17.99 -5.54 -10.71
C MET A 250 -17.57 -4.33 -11.53
N LEU A 251 -16.46 -4.48 -12.25
CA LEU A 251 -15.93 -3.46 -13.16
C LEU A 251 -16.48 -3.68 -14.58
N CYS A 252 -17.03 -2.63 -15.20
CA CYS A 252 -17.43 -2.68 -16.61
C CYS A 252 -16.18 -2.60 -17.52
N LYS A 253 -16.21 -3.30 -18.65
CA LYS A 253 -15.19 -3.10 -19.69
C LYS A 253 -15.50 -1.81 -20.44
N LEU A 254 -14.55 -0.87 -20.42
CA LEU A 254 -14.51 0.30 -21.30
C LEU A 254 -14.09 -0.11 -22.72
#